data_AF-A0A6B1ERD2-F1
#
_entry.id   AF-A0A6B1ERD2-F1
#
_cell.length_a   1.000
_cell.length_b   1.000
_cell.length_c   1.000
_cell.angle_alpha   90.00
_cell.angle_beta   90.00
_cell.angle_gamma   90.00
#
_symmetry.space_group_name_H-M   'P 1'
#
loop_
_entity.id
_entity.type
_entity.pdbx_description
1 polymer ?
#
loop_
_entity_poly.entity_id
_entity_poly.type
_entity_poly.pdbx_seq_one_letter_code
_entity_poly.pdbx_strand_id
1 'polypeptide(L)'
;MSKLTLTESVSVIRVSESTLRRDLKSGKVSFETDERGRKRIDVSELTRVYGQLNTGEASEPVKDNHQNNRHYNSLMLKCGIDPRS
;
A
#
# COMPACT_ATOMS: atom_id res chain seq x y z
N MET A 1 -5.90 -4.48 -18.89
CA MET A 1 -4.80 -4.82 -17.98
C MET A 1 -5.33 -5.81 -16.95
N SER A 2 -4.48 -6.71 -16.44
CA SER A 2 -4.89 -7.79 -15.55
C SER A 2 -5.20 -7.27 -14.15
N LYS A 3 -6.33 -7.71 -13.56
CA LYS A 3 -6.78 -7.29 -12.23
C LYS A 3 -6.71 -8.44 -11.24
N LEU A 4 -6.11 -8.21 -10.09
CA LEU A 4 -5.93 -9.17 -9.02
C LEU A 4 -6.84 -8.85 -7.82
N THR A 5 -7.22 -9.89 -7.08
CA THR A 5 -7.79 -9.74 -5.74
C THR A 5 -6.75 -9.25 -4.75
N LEU A 6 -7.19 -8.84 -3.56
CA LEU A 6 -6.29 -8.51 -2.46
C LEU A 6 -5.32 -9.66 -2.15
N THR A 7 -5.82 -10.89 -2.05
CA THR A 7 -5.00 -12.06 -1.73
C THR A 7 -3.97 -12.35 -2.81
N GLU A 8 -4.37 -12.33 -4.08
CA GLU A 8 -3.45 -12.52 -5.21
C GLU A 8 -2.40 -11.41 -5.26
N SER A 9 -2.79 -10.17 -4.97
CA SER A 9 -1.87 -9.03 -4.90
C SER A 9 -0.81 -9.23 -3.83
N VAL A 10 -1.19 -9.72 -2.65
CA VAL A 10 -0.26 -10.01 -1.55
C VAL A 10 0.73 -11.12 -1.93
N SER A 11 0.30 -12.11 -2.71
CA SER A 11 1.19 -13.19 -3.16
C SER A 11 2.28 -12.72 -4.13
N VAL A 12 2.01 -11.65 -4.91
CA VAL A 12 2.96 -11.15 -5.93
C VAL A 12 3.79 -9.96 -5.45
N ILE A 13 3.36 -9.22 -4.44
CA ILE A 13 4.13 -8.10 -3.87
C ILE A 13 5.07 -8.59 -2.75
N ARG A 14 6.11 -7.80 -2.47
CA ARG A 14 7.07 -8.08 -1.38
C ARG A 14 6.70 -7.44 -0.04
N VAL A 15 5.47 -6.91 0.08
CA VAL A 15 4.98 -6.22 1.27
C VAL A 15 3.86 -6.98 1.93
N SER A 16 3.66 -6.74 3.24
CA SER A 16 2.57 -7.39 3.98
C SER A 16 1.19 -6.93 3.51
N GLU A 17 0.19 -7.79 3.70
CA GLU A 17 -1.22 -7.47 3.43
C GLU A 17 -1.68 -6.23 4.20
N SER A 18 -1.22 -6.04 5.45
CA SER A 18 -1.52 -4.85 6.25
C SER A 18 -1.03 -3.56 5.60
N THR A 19 0.13 -3.61 4.94
CA THR A 19 0.71 -2.47 4.21
C THR A 19 -0.13 -2.19 2.97
N LEU A 20 -0.45 -3.22 2.18
CA LEU A 20 -1.32 -3.08 1.02
C LEU A 20 -2.70 -2.49 1.39
N ARG A 21 -3.33 -2.98 2.47
CA ARG A 21 -4.60 -2.45 2.97
C ARG A 21 -4.51 -0.98 3.37
N ARG A 22 -3.40 -0.57 4.01
CA ARG A 22 -3.15 0.83 4.38
C ARG A 22 -2.99 1.70 3.14
N ASP A 23 -2.22 1.24 2.16
CA ASP A 23 -1.97 1.97 0.93
C ASP A 23 -3.25 2.15 0.11
N LEU A 24 -4.09 1.11 0.02
CA LEU A 24 -5.44 1.19 -0.55
C LEU A 24 -6.34 2.18 0.19
N LYS A 25 -6.31 2.20 1.53
CA LYS A 25 -7.08 3.14 2.34
C LYS A 25 -6.60 4.58 2.17
N SER A 26 -5.30 4.77 1.97
CA SER A 26 -4.68 6.09 1.75
C SER A 26 -4.86 6.62 0.31
N GLY A 27 -5.33 5.79 -0.62
CA GLY A 27 -5.46 6.15 -2.04
C GLY A 27 -4.15 6.06 -2.84
N LYS A 28 -3.06 5.55 -2.23
CA LYS A 28 -1.76 5.38 -2.89
C LYS A 28 -1.82 4.36 -4.03
N VAL A 29 -2.60 3.30 -3.83
CA VAL A 29 -2.91 2.25 -4.82
C VAL A 29 -4.38 2.40 -5.17
N SER A 30 -4.68 2.58 -6.45
CA SER A 30 -6.07 2.59 -6.90
C SER A 30 -6.64 1.17 -6.97
N PHE A 31 -7.94 1.04 -6.72
CA PHE A 31 -8.66 -0.21 -6.82
C PHE A 31 -10.06 0.04 -7.36
N GLU A 32 -10.60 -0.97 -8.02
CA GLU A 32 -12.00 -1.03 -8.37
C GLU A 32 -12.72 -1.99 -7.42
N THR A 33 -14.04 -1.85 -7.35
CA THR A 33 -14.87 -2.78 -6.61
C THR A 33 -15.70 -3.56 -7.61
N ASP A 34 -15.64 -4.89 -7.55
CA ASP A 34 -16.47 -5.74 -8.41
C ASP A 34 -17.94 -5.71 -7.96
N GLU A 35 -18.83 -6.29 -8.77
CA GLU A 35 -20.28 -6.39 -8.49
C GLU A 35 -20.61 -7.08 -7.15
N ARG A 36 -19.65 -7.80 -6.58
CA ARG A 36 -19.77 -8.50 -5.29
C ARG A 36 -19.14 -7.74 -4.13
N GLY A 37 -18.72 -6.49 -4.33
CA GLY A 37 -18.11 -5.66 -3.29
C GLY A 37 -16.62 -5.99 -3.03
N ARG A 38 -15.97 -6.80 -3.87
CA ARG A 38 -14.57 -7.20 -3.66
C ARG A 38 -13.61 -6.25 -4.39
N LYS A 39 -12.52 -5.91 -3.72
CA LYS A 39 -11.47 -5.05 -4.29
C LYS A 39 -10.69 -5.78 -5.39
N ARG A 40 -10.54 -5.10 -6.52
CA ARG A 40 -9.77 -5.51 -7.69
C ARG A 40 -8.70 -4.47 -7.96
N ILE A 41 -7.45 -4.90 -7.97
CA ILE A 41 -6.28 -4.03 -8.07
C ILE A 41 -5.59 -4.36 -9.39
N ASP A 42 -5.27 -3.34 -10.17
CA ASP A 42 -4.54 -3.53 -11.42
C ASP A 42 -3.08 -3.89 -11.14
N VAL A 43 -2.53 -4.84 -11.89
CA VAL A 43 -1.09 -5.18 -11.81
C VAL A 43 -0.22 -3.95 -12.04
N SER A 44 -0.64 -3.04 -12.91
CA SER A 44 0.09 -1.82 -13.24
C SER A 44 0.23 -0.87 -12.05
N GLU A 45 -0.80 -0.83 -11.20
CA GLU A 45 -0.79 -0.03 -9.97
C GLU A 45 0.13 -0.65 -8.92
N LEU A 46 0.14 -1.98 -8.81
CA LEU A 46 1.07 -2.70 -7.94
C LEU A 46 2.51 -2.47 -8.40
N THR A 47 2.78 -2.58 -9.70
CA THR A 47 4.11 -2.35 -10.27
C THR A 47 4.56 -0.89 -10.09
N ARG A 48 3.67 0.09 -10.26
CA ARG A 48 3.98 1.51 -10.04
C ARG A 48 4.36 1.81 -8.59
N VAL A 49 3.67 1.18 -7.62
CA VAL A 49 3.82 1.50 -6.20
C VAL A 49 4.88 0.66 -5.49
N TYR A 50 4.99 -0.62 -5.84
CA TYR A 50 5.88 -1.58 -5.18
C TYR A 50 7.05 -2.02 -6.07
N GLY A 51 7.06 -1.61 -7.34
CA GLY A 51 8.09 -2.00 -8.29
C GLY A 51 7.93 -3.45 -8.72
N GLN A 52 9.02 -4.18 -8.66
CA GLN A 52 9.08 -5.55 -9.16
C GLN A 52 8.17 -6.51 -8.41
N LEU A 53 7.31 -7.19 -9.14
CA LEU A 53 6.43 -8.22 -8.63
C LEU A 53 7.12 -9.59 -8.72
N ASN A 54 6.86 -10.45 -7.73
CA ASN A 54 7.31 -11.84 -7.67
C ASN A 54 6.47 -12.78 -8.56
N THR A 55 5.81 -12.26 -9.60
CA THR A 55 5.41 -13.06 -10.75
C THR A 55 6.69 -13.64 -11.33
N GLY A 56 6.80 -14.97 -11.46
CA GLY A 56 8.01 -15.68 -11.88
C GLY A 56 8.56 -15.35 -13.28
N GLU A 57 8.20 -14.20 -13.85
CA GLU A 57 8.81 -13.63 -15.04
C GLU A 57 9.88 -12.62 -14.62
N ALA A 58 11.11 -13.00 -14.94
CA ALA A 58 12.33 -12.26 -14.67
C ALA A 58 12.19 -10.78 -15.04
N SER A 59 12.33 -9.91 -14.05
CA SER A 59 12.76 -8.54 -14.31
C SER A 59 13.80 -8.18 -13.24
N GLU A 60 14.64 -7.20 -13.55
CA GLU A 60 15.87 -6.87 -12.86
C GLU A 60 15.66 -6.08 -11.55
N PRO A 61 16.56 -6.21 -10.56
CA PRO A 61 16.36 -5.64 -9.22
C PRO A 61 16.50 -4.12 -9.22
N VAL A 62 15.39 -3.39 -9.25
CA VAL A 62 15.37 -1.97 -8.91
C VAL A 62 15.34 -1.82 -7.40
N LYS A 63 16.44 -1.29 -6.83
CA LYS A 63 16.58 -0.96 -5.42
C LYS A 63 15.75 0.27 -5.09
N ASP A 64 14.48 0.10 -4.79
CA ASP A 64 13.70 1.20 -4.23
C ASP A 64 13.81 1.25 -2.71
N ASN A 65 14.52 2.29 -2.24
CA ASN A 65 14.62 2.69 -0.86
C ASN A 65 13.22 2.97 -0.31
N HIS A 66 12.69 2.06 0.50
CA HIS A 66 11.47 2.29 1.27
C HIS A 66 11.74 3.25 2.44
N GLN A 67 12.11 4.49 2.11
CA GLN A 67 12.00 5.62 3.01
C GLN A 67 10.71 6.34 2.64
N ASN A 68 9.71 6.31 3.53
CA ASN A 68 9.27 7.54 4.20
C ASN A 68 8.06 7.28 5.13
N ASN A 69 8.17 7.91 6.30
CA ASN A 69 7.09 8.58 7.02
C ASN A 69 6.38 7.88 8.20
N ARG A 70 7.14 7.70 9.30
CA ARG A 70 6.57 7.70 10.66
C ARG A 70 6.20 9.14 11.11
N HIS A 71 5.25 9.80 10.44
CA HIS A 71 4.77 11.11 10.90
C HIS A 71 3.25 11.26 10.80
N TYR A 72 2.53 10.48 11.60
CA TYR A 72 1.10 10.73 11.85
C TYR A 72 0.74 10.70 13.35
N ASN A 73 1.66 11.11 14.22
CA ASN A 73 1.36 11.20 15.66
C ASN A 73 1.79 12.52 16.33
N SER A 74 2.11 13.58 15.58
CA SER A 74 2.45 14.88 16.17
C SER A 74 1.28 15.89 16.24
N LEU A 75 0.09 15.56 15.72
CA LEU A 75 -1.08 16.46 15.76
C LEU A 75 -1.93 16.36 17.05
N MET A 76 -1.57 15.48 17.99
CA MET A 76 -2.29 15.24 19.26
C MET A 76 -1.65 15.93 20.49
N LEU A 77 -0.76 16.91 20.29
CA LEU A 77 -0.15 17.70 21.38
C LEU A 77 -0.41 19.21 21.27
N LYS A 78 -1.30 19.64 20.35
CA LYS A 78 -1.70 21.05 20.18
C LYS A 78 -2.94 21.47 21.00
N CYS A 79 -3.57 20.56 21.73
CA CYS A 79 -4.56 20.93 22.75
C CYS A 79 -3.81 21.23 24.05
N GLY A 80 -3.60 22.52 24.33
CA GLY A 80 -2.92 23.02 25.52
C GLY A 80 -3.63 22.60 26.81
N ILE A 81 -3.01 21.69 27.54
CA ILE A 81 -3.29 21.40 28.94
C ILE A 81 -1.94 21.47 29.65
N ASP A 82 -1.70 22.58 30.34
CA ASP A 82 -0.52 22.77 31.16
C ASP A 82 -0.54 21.78 32.34
N PRO A 83 0.49 20.91 32.52
CA PRO A 83 0.54 19.98 33.65
C PRO A 83 1.03 20.64 34.96
N ARG A 84 0.84 21.95 35.12
CA ARG A 84 1.15 22.67 36.36
C ARG A 84 -0.03 23.53 36.80
N SER A 85 -0.90 22.91 37.58
CA SER A 85 -1.62 23.53 38.68
C SER A 85 -1.58 22.56 39.85
#